data_AF-A0A6F8TFX0-F1
#
_entry.id   AF-A0A6F8TFX0-F1
#
_cell.length_a   1.000
_cell.length_b   1.000
_cell.length_c   1.000
_cell.angle_alpha   90.00
_cell.angle_beta   90.00
_cell.angle_gamma   90.00
#
_symmetry.space_group_name_H-M   'P 1'
#
loop_
_entity.id
_entity.type
_entity.pdbx_description
1 polymer ?
#
loop_
_entity_poly.entity_id
_entity_poly.type
_entity_poly.pdbx_seq_one_letter_code
_entity_poly.pdbx_strand_id
1 'polypeptide(L)'
;MSSFDEIQNREAGLHKKLSAKQMGMIAIGGAIGTGLFMGSKFAISFAGPAVIVSYAIGGLIAFALMACLAEMTVQHPTSGSFGAYAEHYISPLAGFLVRYCYWACIVLAVGTEITAVADYMKLWFPNVGSWVWIGFFSLTLLVVNAYSVKAFGLVEYWFSTIKVLPLSCLFFCLLVS
;
A
#
# COMPACT_ATOMS: atom_id res chain seq x y z
N MET A 1 7.37 -23.96 19.14
CA MET A 1 7.19 -22.65 18.49
C MET A 1 8.56 -22.18 18.05
N SER A 2 8.72 -21.75 16.81
CA SER A 2 9.99 -21.21 16.30
C SER A 2 10.34 -19.92 17.03
N SER A 3 11.58 -19.78 17.49
CA SER A 3 12.04 -18.52 18.08
C SER A 3 12.05 -17.43 17.02
N PHE A 4 11.85 -16.17 17.40
CA PHE A 4 12.02 -15.03 16.49
C PHE A 4 13.41 -15.00 15.84
N ASP A 5 14.44 -15.49 16.55
CA ASP A 5 15.80 -15.61 16.01
C ASP A 5 15.89 -16.58 14.82
N GLU A 6 15.13 -17.69 14.85
CA GLU A 6 15.09 -18.66 13.76
C GLU A 6 14.37 -18.09 12.54
N ILE A 7 13.28 -17.34 12.76
CA ILE A 7 12.55 -16.65 11.69
C ILE A 7 13.42 -15.55 11.07
N GLN A 8 14.12 -14.77 11.91
CA GLN A 8 15.02 -13.71 11.46
C GLN A 8 16.21 -14.27 10.66
N ASN A 9 16.78 -15.41 11.07
CA ASN A 9 17.85 -16.06 10.32
C ASN A 9 17.40 -16.52 8.92
N ARG A 10 16.16 -16.98 8.77
CA ARG A 10 15.59 -17.31 7.45
C ARG A 10 15.41 -16.07 6.56
N GLU A 11 15.24 -14.91 7.17
CA GLU A 11 15.01 -13.63 6.49
C GLU A 11 16.29 -12.78 6.32
N ALA A 12 17.45 -13.27 6.79
CA ALA A 12 18.72 -12.54 6.79
C ALA A 12 19.23 -12.08 5.41
N GLY A 13 18.66 -12.60 4.31
CA GLY A 13 18.94 -12.15 2.94
C GLY A 13 18.24 -10.84 2.53
N LEU A 14 17.31 -10.31 3.34
CA LEU A 14 16.57 -9.08 3.05
C LEU A 14 17.39 -7.84 3.48
N HIS A 15 17.90 -7.10 2.50
CA HIS A 15 18.61 -5.86 2.77
C HIS A 15 17.65 -4.68 2.97
N LYS A 16 17.64 -4.08 4.17
CA LYS A 16 16.98 -2.78 4.44
C LYS A 16 17.72 -1.65 3.72
N LYS A 17 17.37 -1.41 2.45
CA LYS A 17 18.00 -0.37 1.61
C LYS A 17 17.23 0.96 1.57
N LEU A 18 16.05 1.04 2.19
CA LEU A 18 15.20 2.23 2.25
C LEU A 18 15.35 2.93 3.60
N SER A 19 15.47 4.26 3.57
CA SER A 19 15.47 5.08 4.79
C SER A 19 14.08 5.13 5.43
N ALA A 20 14.01 5.39 6.74
CA ALA A 20 12.75 5.53 7.47
C ALA A 20 11.82 6.60 6.85
N LYS A 21 12.40 7.72 6.36
CA LYS A 21 11.65 8.77 5.66
C LYS A 21 11.04 8.28 4.35
N GLN A 22 11.78 7.51 3.55
CA GLN A 22 11.25 6.92 2.31
C GLN A 22 10.15 5.91 2.61
N MET A 23 10.35 5.05 3.61
CA MET A 23 9.37 4.05 4.02
C MET A 23 8.07 4.69 4.50
N GLY A 24 8.15 5.76 5.31
CA GLY A 24 6.98 6.54 5.74
C GLY A 24 6.24 7.19 4.56
N MET A 25 6.96 7.77 3.60
CA MET A 25 6.35 8.40 2.43
C MET A 25 5.73 7.39 1.45
N ILE A 26 6.29 6.20 1.31
CA ILE A 26 5.69 5.10 0.55
C ILE A 26 4.38 4.67 1.23
N ALA A 27 4.39 4.50 2.56
CA ALA A 27 3.18 4.14 3.31
C ALA A 27 2.06 5.19 3.16
N ILE A 28 2.39 6.48 3.27
CA ILE A 28 1.44 7.58 3.09
C ILE A 28 0.92 7.62 1.64
N GLY A 29 1.81 7.50 0.66
CA GLY A 29 1.44 7.52 -0.76
C GLY A 29 0.57 6.35 -1.18
N GLY A 30 0.83 5.16 -0.64
CA GLY A 30 -0.01 3.98 -0.83
C GLY A 30 -1.38 4.13 -0.17
N ALA A 31 -1.44 4.67 1.05
CA ALA A 31 -2.70 4.91 1.75
C ALA A 31 -3.59 5.95 1.04
N ILE A 32 -2.99 7.00 0.47
CA ILE A 32 -3.73 8.02 -0.29
C ILE A 32 -4.11 7.49 -1.69
N GLY A 33 -3.21 6.73 -2.33
CA GLY A 33 -3.20 6.29 -3.73
C GLY A 33 -4.51 6.21 -4.51
N THR A 34 -4.80 5.06 -5.12
CA THR A 34 -6.03 4.86 -5.90
C THR A 34 -7.26 4.66 -5.02
N GLY A 35 -7.07 4.30 -3.75
CA GLY A 35 -8.13 4.14 -2.76
C GLY A 35 -8.91 5.42 -2.48
N LEU A 36 -8.24 6.57 -2.32
CA LEU A 36 -8.95 7.81 -1.99
C LEU A 36 -9.80 8.32 -3.16
N PHE A 37 -9.35 8.20 -4.40
CA PHE A 37 -10.07 8.79 -5.55
C PHE A 37 -10.99 7.77 -6.24
N MET A 38 -10.46 6.63 -6.65
CA MET A 38 -11.25 5.59 -7.33
C MET A 38 -12.11 4.80 -6.33
N GLY A 39 -11.51 4.43 -5.19
CA GLY A 39 -12.22 3.75 -4.10
C GLY A 39 -13.34 4.60 -3.52
N SER A 40 -13.10 5.88 -3.20
CA SER A 40 -14.17 6.76 -2.71
C SER A 40 -15.24 7.04 -3.77
N LYS A 41 -14.88 7.18 -5.06
CA LYS A 41 -15.90 7.32 -6.12
C LYS A 41 -16.85 6.12 -6.12
N PHE A 42 -16.32 4.90 -6.02
CA PHE A 42 -17.12 3.68 -5.93
C PHE A 42 -17.94 3.63 -4.63
N ALA A 43 -17.31 3.90 -3.49
CA ALA A 43 -17.96 3.85 -2.17
C ALA A 43 -19.09 4.90 -2.04
N ILE A 44 -18.87 6.12 -2.53
CA ILE A 44 -19.87 7.19 -2.55
C ILE A 44 -21.03 6.81 -3.49
N SER A 45 -20.72 6.28 -4.68
CA SER A 45 -21.76 5.85 -5.63
C SER A 45 -22.63 4.73 -5.07
N PHE A 46 -22.09 3.89 -4.19
CA PHE A 46 -22.79 2.74 -3.62
C PHE A 46 -23.54 3.10 -2.32
N ALA A 47 -22.86 3.76 -1.37
CA ALA A 47 -23.40 4.06 -0.03
C ALA A 47 -24.05 5.45 0.10
N GLY A 48 -23.84 6.35 -0.86
CA GLY A 48 -24.33 7.73 -0.79
C GLY A 48 -23.76 8.47 0.43
N PRO A 49 -24.54 9.37 1.08
CA PRO A 49 -24.09 10.12 2.26
C PRO A 49 -23.68 9.24 3.45
N ALA A 50 -24.18 8.00 3.53
CA ALA A 50 -23.84 7.06 4.61
C ALA A 50 -22.39 6.55 4.55
N VAL A 51 -21.67 6.82 3.45
CA VAL A 51 -20.24 6.46 3.29
C VAL A 51 -19.36 6.99 4.42
N ILE A 52 -19.73 8.12 5.04
CA ILE A 52 -19.02 8.71 6.18
C ILE A 52 -19.02 7.74 7.36
N VAL A 53 -20.18 7.13 7.66
CA VAL A 53 -20.31 6.17 8.76
C VAL A 53 -19.50 4.91 8.45
N SER A 54 -19.54 4.44 7.21
CA SER A 54 -18.72 3.29 6.77
C SER A 54 -17.23 3.56 6.94
N TYR A 55 -16.74 4.75 6.55
CA TYR A 55 -15.35 5.14 6.75
C TYR A 55 -14.98 5.31 8.23
N ALA A 56 -15.88 5.85 9.07
CA ALA A 56 -15.64 5.98 10.50
C ALA A 56 -15.45 4.61 11.18
N ILE A 57 -16.32 3.64 10.87
CA ILE A 57 -16.24 2.28 11.41
C ILE A 57 -14.98 1.58 10.88
N GLY A 58 -14.75 1.63 9.57
CA GLY A 58 -13.56 1.01 8.96
C GLY A 58 -12.26 1.59 9.49
N GLY A 59 -12.21 2.92 9.65
CA GLY A 59 -11.06 3.63 10.22
C GLY A 59 -10.79 3.25 11.67
N LEU A 60 -11.83 3.10 12.49
CA LEU A 60 -11.69 2.68 13.89
C LEU A 60 -11.13 1.26 13.99
N ILE A 61 -11.63 0.33 13.17
CA ILE A 61 -11.13 -1.05 13.12
C ILE A 61 -9.66 -1.06 12.67
N ALA A 62 -9.34 -0.34 11.57
CA ALA A 62 -7.98 -0.26 11.06
C ALA A 62 -7.02 0.36 12.09
N PHE A 63 -7.45 1.40 12.80
CA PHE A 63 -6.68 2.03 13.86
C PHE A 63 -6.37 1.06 15.00
N ALA A 64 -7.38 0.33 15.49
CA ALA A 64 -7.19 -0.68 16.55
C ALA A 64 -6.20 -1.77 16.12
N LEU A 65 -6.32 -2.28 14.88
CA LEU A 65 -5.40 -3.28 14.33
C LEU A 65 -3.96 -2.75 14.26
N MET A 66 -3.77 -1.53 13.77
CA MET A 66 -2.45 -0.91 13.67
C MET A 66 -1.84 -0.62 15.06
N ALA A 67 -2.65 -0.29 16.06
CA ALA A 67 -2.20 -0.08 17.44
C ALA A 67 -1.66 -1.38 18.05
N CYS A 68 -2.42 -2.48 17.97
CA CYS A 68 -1.96 -3.79 18.45
C CYS A 68 -0.66 -4.22 17.76
N LEU A 69 -0.60 -4.01 16.45
CA LEU A 69 0.56 -4.35 15.65
C LEU A 69 1.81 -3.52 16.00
N ALA A 70 1.62 -2.23 16.32
CA ALA A 70 2.70 -1.37 16.75
C ALA A 70 3.31 -1.86 18.07
N GLU A 71 2.48 -2.26 19.03
CA GLU A 71 2.94 -2.85 20.30
C GLU A 71 3.76 -4.13 20.08
N MET A 72 3.28 -5.03 19.22
CA MET A 72 4.01 -6.26 18.87
C MET A 72 5.35 -5.97 18.18
N THR A 73 5.40 -4.94 17.34
CA THR A 73 6.61 -4.56 16.61
C THR A 73 7.67 -3.92 17.50
N VAL A 74 7.27 -3.19 18.54
CA VAL A 74 8.19 -2.66 19.56
C VAL A 74 8.76 -3.79 20.42
N GLN A 75 7.94 -4.79 20.77
CA GLN A 75 8.38 -5.93 21.58
C GLN A 75 9.29 -6.90 20.80
N HIS A 76 8.97 -7.15 19.53
CA HIS A 76 9.68 -8.13 18.69
C HIS A 76 10.08 -7.50 17.35
N PRO A 77 11.23 -6.79 17.29
CA PRO A 77 11.68 -6.12 16.08
C PRO A 77 12.20 -7.13 15.05
N THR A 78 11.32 -7.67 14.22
CA THR A 78 11.64 -8.61 13.14
C THR A 78 11.41 -8.00 11.75
N SER A 79 12.15 -8.45 10.75
CA SER A 79 11.94 -8.09 9.34
C SER A 79 10.65 -8.69 8.75
N GLY A 80 10.13 -9.75 9.35
CA GLY A 80 9.05 -10.58 8.79
C GLY A 80 7.65 -10.07 9.07
N SER A 81 7.54 -9.05 9.93
CA SER A 81 6.30 -8.33 10.24
C SER A 81 5.15 -9.29 10.60
N PHE A 82 3.95 -9.07 10.05
CA PHE A 82 2.71 -9.80 10.37
C PHE A 82 2.83 -11.31 10.17
N GLY A 83 3.57 -11.74 9.14
CA GLY A 83 3.78 -13.16 8.86
C GLY A 83 4.59 -13.85 9.97
N ALA A 84 5.61 -13.16 10.50
CA ALA A 84 6.40 -13.66 11.62
C ALA A 84 5.60 -13.72 12.92
N TYR A 85 4.73 -12.73 13.18
CA TYR A 85 3.85 -12.76 14.36
C TYR A 85 2.84 -13.89 14.28
N ALA A 86 2.20 -14.10 13.13
CA ALA A 86 1.26 -15.21 12.94
C ALA A 86 1.94 -16.58 13.06
N GLU A 87 3.17 -16.72 12.53
CA GLU A 87 3.98 -17.93 12.66
C GLU A 87 4.32 -18.24 14.12
N HIS A 88 4.71 -17.22 14.89
CA HIS A 88 5.16 -17.37 16.26
C HIS A 88 3.99 -17.58 17.24
N TYR A 89 2.95 -16.75 17.19
CA TYR A 89 1.86 -16.75 18.17
C TYR A 89 0.73 -17.76 17.88
N ILE A 90 0.55 -18.17 16.62
CA ILE A 90 -0.55 -19.08 16.24
C ILE A 90 0.02 -20.43 15.79
N SER A 91 0.64 -20.46 14.62
CA SER A 91 1.25 -21.68 14.07
C SER A 91 2.06 -21.39 12.80
N PRO A 92 3.01 -22.26 12.41
CA PRO A 92 3.72 -22.13 11.14
C PRO A 92 2.80 -22.06 9.92
N LEU A 93 1.69 -22.77 9.93
CA LEU A 93 0.70 -22.74 8.85
C LEU A 93 -0.03 -21.40 8.78
N ALA A 94 -0.39 -20.81 9.92
CA ALA A 94 -0.97 -19.47 9.97
C ALA A 94 0.01 -18.41 9.42
N GLY A 95 1.30 -18.51 9.77
CA GLY A 95 2.35 -17.66 9.20
C GLY A 95 2.45 -17.76 7.69
N PHE A 96 2.42 -18.98 7.13
CA PHE A 96 2.42 -19.20 5.69
C PHE A 96 1.18 -18.59 5.01
N LEU A 97 -0.02 -18.87 5.54
CA LEU A 97 -1.27 -18.35 5.00
C LEU A 97 -1.30 -16.82 5.01
N VAL A 98 -0.88 -16.17 6.11
CA VAL A 98 -0.84 -14.71 6.21
C VAL A 98 0.10 -14.11 5.18
N ARG A 99 1.30 -14.68 4.98
CA ARG A 99 2.24 -14.21 3.94
C ARG A 99 1.65 -14.35 2.54
N TYR A 100 0.97 -15.46 2.26
CA TYR A 100 0.34 -15.69 0.95
C TYR A 100 -0.86 -14.77 0.71
N CYS A 101 -1.73 -14.59 1.70
CA CYS A 101 -2.84 -13.64 1.64
C CYS A 101 -2.32 -12.21 1.44
N TYR A 102 -1.26 -11.82 2.15
CA TYR A 102 -0.63 -10.53 1.97
C TYR A 102 -0.12 -10.34 0.54
N TRP A 103 0.63 -11.31 0.01
CA TRP A 103 1.09 -11.29 -1.37
C TRP A 103 -0.08 -11.17 -2.37
N ALA A 104 -1.14 -11.95 -2.20
CA ALA A 104 -2.32 -11.90 -3.06
C ALA A 104 -3.02 -10.54 -3.00
N CYS A 105 -3.18 -9.95 -1.82
CA CYS A 105 -3.72 -8.60 -1.65
C CYS A 105 -2.88 -7.55 -2.40
N ILE A 106 -1.54 -7.65 -2.33
CA ILE A 106 -0.65 -6.73 -3.04
C ILE A 106 -0.77 -6.91 -4.56
N VAL A 107 -0.85 -8.14 -5.07
CA VAL A 107 -1.07 -8.39 -6.52
C VAL A 107 -2.38 -7.75 -6.99
N LEU A 108 -3.46 -7.92 -6.22
CA LEU A 108 -4.75 -7.30 -6.52
C LEU A 108 -4.67 -5.77 -6.46
N ALA A 109 -4.01 -5.21 -5.44
CA ALA A 109 -3.82 -3.77 -5.31
C ALA A 109 -3.05 -3.17 -6.49
N VAL A 110 -1.94 -3.78 -6.91
CA VAL A 110 -1.19 -3.33 -8.09
C VAL A 110 -2.06 -3.44 -9.36
N GLY A 111 -2.87 -4.50 -9.48
CA GLY A 111 -3.80 -4.66 -10.58
C GLY A 111 -4.87 -3.56 -10.65
N THR A 112 -5.42 -3.13 -9.50
CA THR A 112 -6.38 -2.02 -9.46
C THR A 112 -5.71 -0.70 -9.80
N GLU A 113 -4.46 -0.47 -9.39
CA GLU A 113 -3.70 0.72 -9.75
C GLU A 113 -3.46 0.84 -11.26
N ILE A 114 -3.03 -0.23 -11.92
CA ILE A 114 -2.80 -0.25 -13.37
C ILE A 114 -4.11 -0.02 -14.13
N THR A 115 -5.21 -0.60 -13.65
CA THR A 115 -6.54 -0.42 -14.25
C THR A 115 -7.00 1.03 -14.13
N ALA A 116 -6.79 1.66 -12.96
CA ALA A 116 -7.12 3.07 -12.74
C ALA A 116 -6.35 3.99 -13.70
N VAL A 117 -5.04 3.74 -13.89
CA VAL A 117 -4.22 4.51 -14.83
C VAL A 117 -4.74 4.37 -16.26
N ALA A 118 -5.12 3.15 -16.68
CA ALA A 118 -5.69 2.92 -18.01
C ALA A 118 -7.01 3.67 -18.22
N ASP A 119 -7.88 3.72 -17.21
CA ASP A 119 -9.13 4.48 -17.26
C ASP A 119 -8.88 5.99 -17.30
N TYR A 120 -7.89 6.48 -16.57
CA TYR A 120 -7.48 7.88 -16.67
C TYR A 120 -6.95 8.22 -18.06
N MET A 121 -6.12 7.36 -18.68
CA MET A 121 -5.58 7.63 -20.03
C MET A 121 -6.66 7.78 -21.10
N LYS A 122 -7.81 7.12 -20.95
CA LYS A 122 -8.96 7.30 -21.85
C LYS A 122 -9.56 8.70 -21.82
N LEU A 123 -9.35 9.47 -20.75
CA LEU A 123 -9.83 10.86 -20.69
C LEU A 123 -9.11 11.75 -21.71
N TRP A 124 -7.84 11.46 -22.01
CA TRP A 124 -7.05 12.19 -23.01
C TRP A 124 -7.03 11.49 -24.37
N PHE A 125 -6.99 10.16 -24.38
CA PHE A 125 -6.90 9.33 -25.59
C PHE A 125 -8.07 8.33 -25.67
N PRO A 126 -9.29 8.80 -25.96
CA PRO A 126 -10.50 7.97 -25.92
C PRO A 126 -10.51 6.86 -26.98
N ASN A 127 -9.76 7.02 -28.07
CA ASN A 127 -9.71 6.06 -29.18
C ASN A 127 -8.77 4.88 -28.93
N VAL A 128 -7.95 4.91 -27.86
CA VAL A 128 -6.98 3.86 -27.53
C VAL A 128 -7.58 2.92 -26.49
N GLY A 129 -7.60 1.62 -26.77
CA GLY A 129 -8.14 0.61 -25.87
C GLY A 129 -7.34 0.46 -24.56
N SER A 130 -8.01 0.16 -23.44
CA SER A 130 -7.35 0.02 -22.11
C SER A 130 -6.19 -0.96 -22.10
N TRP A 131 -6.29 -2.06 -22.87
CA TRP A 131 -5.29 -3.12 -22.86
C TRP A 131 -3.89 -2.62 -23.28
N VAL A 132 -3.81 -1.61 -24.15
CA VAL A 132 -2.55 -1.00 -24.58
C VAL A 132 -1.90 -0.27 -23.39
N TRP A 133 -2.68 0.53 -22.66
CA TRP A 133 -2.22 1.27 -21.49
C TRP A 133 -1.82 0.32 -20.35
N ILE A 134 -2.63 -0.71 -20.08
CA ILE A 134 -2.33 -1.74 -19.08
C ILE A 134 -1.00 -2.40 -19.41
N GLY A 135 -0.81 -2.86 -20.65
CA GLY A 135 0.44 -3.49 -21.09
C GLY A 135 1.65 -2.57 -20.97
N PHE A 136 1.53 -1.32 -21.43
CA PHE A 136 2.60 -0.33 -21.39
C PHE A 136 3.06 0.01 -19.97
N PHE A 137 2.13 0.33 -19.06
CA PHE A 137 2.46 0.67 -17.69
C PHE A 137 2.96 -0.54 -16.90
N SER A 138 2.39 -1.72 -17.11
CA SER A 138 2.88 -2.96 -16.48
C SER A 138 4.30 -3.28 -16.88
N LEU A 139 4.62 -3.20 -18.19
CA LEU A 139 5.97 -3.44 -18.70
C LEU A 139 6.95 -2.40 -18.15
N THR A 140 6.55 -1.13 -18.13
CA THR A 140 7.38 -0.04 -17.59
C THR A 140 7.71 -0.29 -16.11
N LEU A 141 6.70 -0.64 -15.29
CA LEU A 141 6.91 -0.95 -13.88
C LEU A 141 7.83 -2.15 -13.69
N LEU A 142 7.66 -3.21 -14.50
CA LEU A 142 8.51 -4.39 -14.45
C LEU A 142 9.97 -4.05 -14.78
N VAL A 143 10.21 -3.25 -15.83
CA VAL A 143 11.55 -2.79 -16.22
C VAL A 143 12.19 -1.94 -15.12
N VAL A 144 11.45 -0.99 -14.54
CA VAL A 144 11.94 -0.15 -13.44
C VAL A 144 12.29 -1.02 -12.21
N ASN A 145 11.42 -1.98 -11.88
CA ASN A 145 11.63 -2.89 -10.77
C ASN A 145 12.87 -3.79 -10.97
N ALA A 146 13.05 -4.30 -12.19
CA ALA A 146 14.19 -5.16 -12.56
C ALA A 146 15.53 -4.41 -12.56
N TYR A 147 15.55 -3.12 -12.92
CA TYR A 147 16.78 -2.33 -12.97
C TYR A 147 17.29 -1.90 -11.59
N SER A 148 16.42 -1.40 -10.70
CA SER A 148 16.84 -0.97 -9.37
C SER A 148 15.67 -0.73 -8.42
N VAL A 149 15.58 -1.55 -7.37
CA VAL A 149 14.63 -1.36 -6.26
C VAL A 149 14.83 -0.01 -5.54
N LYS A 150 16.05 0.54 -5.56
CA LYS A 150 16.33 1.88 -5.02
C LYS A 150 15.77 3.00 -5.89
N ALA A 151 15.81 2.84 -7.22
CA ALA A 151 15.21 3.80 -8.14
C ALA A 151 13.68 3.80 -8.00
N PHE A 152 13.06 2.63 -7.86
CA PHE A 152 11.64 2.49 -7.59
C PHE A 152 11.20 3.25 -6.33
N GLY A 153 11.88 3.04 -5.20
CA GLY A 153 11.55 3.75 -3.96
C GLY A 153 11.75 5.27 -4.01
N LEU A 154 12.60 5.77 -4.91
CA LEU A 154 12.81 7.20 -5.13
C LEU A 154 11.71 7.79 -6.03
N VAL A 155 11.33 7.07 -7.09
CA VAL A 155 10.19 7.44 -7.94
C VAL A 155 8.90 7.48 -7.11
N GLU A 156 8.64 6.44 -6.33
CA GLU A 156 7.46 6.35 -5.47
C GLU A 156 7.44 7.48 -4.43
N TYR A 157 8.59 7.80 -3.82
CA TYR A 157 8.71 8.96 -2.93
C TYR A 157 8.29 10.29 -3.59
N TRP A 158 8.73 10.54 -4.83
CA TRP A 158 8.33 11.75 -5.57
C TRP A 158 6.86 11.74 -5.95
N PHE A 159 6.33 10.60 -6.40
CA PHE A 159 4.91 10.45 -6.71
C PHE A 159 4.04 10.66 -5.46
N SER A 160 4.44 10.14 -4.31
CA SER A 160 3.75 10.37 -3.03
C SER A 160 3.77 11.84 -2.64
N THR A 161 4.90 12.53 -2.83
CA THR A 161 5.01 13.98 -2.56
C THR A 161 4.02 14.78 -3.41
N ILE A 162 3.91 14.47 -4.70
CA ILE A 162 2.97 15.12 -5.63
C ILE A 162 1.50 14.82 -5.25
N LYS A 163 1.20 13.65 -4.71
CA LYS A 163 -0.15 13.29 -4.24
C LYS A 163 -0.53 13.99 -2.93
N VAL A 164 0.40 14.15 -2.00
CA VAL A 164 0.15 14.69 -0.65
C VAL A 164 0.08 16.22 -0.65
N LEU A 165 0.97 16.90 -1.38
CA LEU A 165 1.09 18.36 -1.34
C LEU A 165 -0.22 19.09 -1.68
N PRO A 166 -0.95 18.75 -2.76
CA PRO A 166 -2.21 19.42 -3.11
C PRO A 166 -3.29 19.21 -2.05
N LEU A 167 -3.37 18.02 -1.44
CA LEU A 167 -4.33 17.72 -0.38
C LEU A 167 -4.04 18.54 0.90
N SER A 168 -2.77 18.63 1.29
CA SER A 168 -2.38 19.45 2.45
C SER A 168 -2.63 20.94 2.21
N CYS A 169 -2.42 21.41 0.97
CA CYS A 169 -2.65 22.80 0.60
C CYS A 169 -4.15 23.14 0.60
N LEU A 170 -4.98 22.25 0.04
CA LEU A 170 -6.44 22.38 0.06
C LEU A 170 -6.99 22.41 1.50
N PHE A 171 -6.55 21.50 2.36
CA PHE A 171 -6.97 21.44 3.75
C PHE A 171 -6.57 22.72 4.52
N PHE A 172 -5.35 23.21 4.31
CA PHE A 172 -4.87 24.45 4.91
C PHE A 172 -5.68 25.67 4.45
N CYS A 173 -5.98 25.79 3.15
CA CYS A 173 -6.83 26.86 2.63
C CYS A 173 -8.24 26.83 3.23
N LEU A 174 -8.84 25.65 3.39
CA LEU A 174 -10.17 25.48 4.02
C LEU A 174 -10.17 25.86 5.51
N LEU A 175 -9.06 25.69 6.22
CA LEU A 175 -8.93 26.04 7.64
C LEU A 175 -8.74 27.55 7.88
N VAL A 176 -8.27 28.26 6.86
CA VAL A 176 -7.97 29.70 6.90
C VAL A 176 -9.12 30.54 6.30
N SER A 177 -10.09 29.90 5.63
CA SER A 177 -11.29 30.51 5.05
C SER A 177 -12.47 30.48 6.03
#